data_AF-A0A1I5Y4N1-F1
#
_entry.id   AF-A0A1I5Y4N1-F1
#
_cell.length_a   1.000
_cell.length_b   1.000
_cell.length_c   1.000
_cell.angle_alpha   90.00
_cell.angle_beta   90.00
_cell.angle_gamma   90.00
#
_symmetry.space_group_name_H-M   'P 1'
#
loop_
_entity.id
_entity.type
_entity.pdbx_description
1 polymer ?
#
loop_
_entity_poly.entity_id
_entity_poly.type
_entity_poly.pdbx_seq_one_letter_code
_entity_poly.pdbx_strand_id
1 'polypeptide(L)'
;MDLEQHIKETCEHLEKTVSLMGGKLCKKLSYIETLEDVLIVLLNENDKGAVSGARYLIGVYLGEIVLNQTGGEWFKSEVNSHLALRINNQQSFPIEAVEDFIQQPDKGKLQIFAKGLTAVHCV
;
A
#
# COMPACT_ATOMS: atom_id res chain seq x y z
N MET A 1 -15.37 14.25 4.70
CA MET A 1 -13.96 14.34 4.29
C MET A 1 -13.88 13.74 2.90
N ASP A 2 -13.26 14.45 1.97
CA ASP A 2 -13.05 13.97 0.62
C ASP A 2 -12.10 12.76 0.62
N LEU A 3 -12.38 11.73 -0.17
CA LEU A 3 -11.59 10.50 -0.18
C LEU A 3 -10.16 10.76 -0.66
N GLU A 4 -9.97 11.59 -1.68
CA GLU A 4 -8.65 11.90 -2.21
C GLU A 4 -7.82 12.66 -1.18
N GLN A 5 -8.44 13.60 -0.47
CA GLN A 5 -7.77 14.33 0.62
C GLN A 5 -7.32 13.38 1.73
N HIS A 6 -8.16 12.41 2.12
CA HIS A 6 -7.81 11.39 3.12
C HIS A 6 -6.65 10.50 2.69
N ILE A 7 -6.65 10.05 1.42
CA ILE A 7 -5.55 9.25 0.86
C ILE A 7 -4.24 10.05 0.87
N LYS A 8 -4.30 11.32 0.47
CA LYS A 8 -3.15 12.22 0.46
C LYS A 8 -2.55 12.40 1.85
N GLU A 9 -3.38 12.75 2.84
CA GLU A 9 -2.95 12.93 4.23
C GLU A 9 -2.34 11.64 4.81
N THR A 10 -2.94 10.49 4.48
CA THR A 10 -2.42 9.17 4.87
C THR A 10 -1.02 8.93 4.31
N CYS A 11 -0.78 9.26 3.03
CA CYS A 11 0.52 9.11 2.41
C CYS A 11 1.56 10.06 2.98
N GLU A 12 1.20 11.32 3.16
CA GLU A 12 2.09 12.34 3.75
C GLU A 12 2.48 11.95 5.18
N HIS A 13 1.55 11.36 5.94
CA HIS A 13 1.83 10.86 7.28
C HIS A 13 2.88 9.73 7.28
N LEU A 14 2.76 8.76 6.37
CA LEU A 14 3.74 7.68 6.24
C LEU A 14 5.11 8.21 5.80
N GLU A 15 5.16 9.09 4.79
CA GLU A 15 6.40 9.70 4.31
C GLU A 15 7.11 10.49 5.42
N LYS A 16 6.35 11.26 6.20
CA LYS A 16 6.88 12.00 7.35
C LYS A 16 7.44 11.05 8.41
N THR A 17 6.74 9.95 8.70
CA THR A 17 7.18 8.97 9.69
C THR A 17 8.50 8.33 9.28
N VAL A 18 8.63 7.90 8.01
CA VAL A 18 9.88 7.33 7.50
C VAL A 18 11.00 8.38 7.45
N SER A 19 10.69 9.62 7.10
CA SER A 19 11.66 10.73 7.10
C SER A 19 12.21 11.02 8.51
N LEU A 20 11.37 10.97 9.54
CA LEU A 20 11.81 11.11 10.95
C LEU A 20 12.76 9.99 11.39
N MET A 21 12.68 8.82 10.75
CA MET A 21 13.60 7.69 10.96
C MET A 21 14.87 7.76 10.09
N GLY A 22 15.07 8.85 9.34
CA GLY A 22 16.20 9.03 8.43
C GLY A 22 16.05 8.32 7.08
N GLY A 23 14.88 7.73 6.82
CA GLY A 23 14.55 7.10 5.55
C GLY A 23 13.94 8.07 4.53
N LYS A 24 13.63 7.55 3.35
CA LYS A 24 12.88 8.27 2.32
C LYS A 24 11.91 7.30 1.64
N LEU A 25 10.69 7.77 1.40
CA LEU A 25 9.74 7.10 0.53
C LEU A 25 9.41 7.98 -0.66
N CYS A 26 9.11 7.34 -1.78
CA CYS A 26 8.49 7.96 -2.93
C CYS A 26 7.49 6.98 -3.52
N LYS A 27 6.43 7.50 -4.14
CA LYS A 27 5.38 6.70 -4.80
C LYS A 27 5.86 6.08 -6.13
N LYS A 28 6.94 5.29 -6.08
CA LYS A 28 7.54 4.54 -7.20
C LYS A 28 7.67 3.07 -6.83
N LEU A 29 7.55 2.18 -7.81
CA LEU A 29 7.64 0.73 -7.60
C LEU A 29 8.91 0.29 -6.86
N SER A 30 10.04 0.98 -7.07
CA SER A 30 11.31 0.68 -6.40
C SER A 30 11.29 0.83 -4.87
N TYR A 31 10.33 1.59 -4.31
CA TYR A 31 10.22 1.80 -2.87
C TYR A 31 9.31 0.77 -2.17
N ILE A 32 8.69 -0.16 -2.91
CA ILE A 32 7.86 -1.21 -2.32
C ILE A 32 8.71 -2.12 -1.40
N GLU A 33 9.97 -2.39 -1.77
CA GLU A 33 10.88 -3.16 -0.90
C GLU A 33 11.05 -2.50 0.47
N THR A 34 11.17 -1.17 0.51
CA THR A 34 11.26 -0.41 1.76
C THR A 34 10.00 -0.57 2.61
N LEU A 35 8.81 -0.66 1.99
CA LEU A 35 7.56 -0.89 2.71
C LEU A 35 7.52 -2.30 3.33
N GLU A 36 7.97 -3.31 2.58
CA GLU A 36 8.08 -4.68 3.08
C GLU A 36 9.08 -4.78 4.24
N ASP A 37 10.23 -4.11 4.14
CA ASP A 37 11.23 -4.05 5.21
C ASP A 37 10.65 -3.44 6.49
N VAL A 38 9.88 -2.34 6.39
CA VAL A 38 9.19 -1.74 7.54
C VAL A 38 8.22 -2.73 8.18
N LEU A 39 7.41 -3.44 7.38
CA LEU A 39 6.48 -4.45 7.91
C LEU A 39 7.23 -5.58 8.62
N ILE A 40 8.30 -6.10 8.04
CA ILE A 40 9.11 -7.18 8.64
C ILE A 40 9.69 -6.74 9.98
N VAL A 41 10.21 -5.52 10.09
CA VAL A 41 10.73 -4.98 11.36
C VAL A 41 9.62 -4.94 12.41
N LEU A 42 8.45 -4.38 12.07
CA LEU A 42 7.33 -4.27 13.02
C LEU A 42 6.79 -5.65 13.46
N LEU A 43 6.77 -6.63 12.56
CA LEU A 43 6.36 -7.99 12.89
C LEU A 43 7.34 -8.65 13.86
N ASN A 44 8.64 -8.40 13.71
CA ASN A 44 9.67 -8.91 14.62
C ASN A 44 9.61 -8.24 16.00
N GLU A 45 9.16 -7.00 16.08
CA GLU A 45 8.91 -6.29 17.36
C GLU A 45 7.64 -6.77 18.08
N ASN A 46 6.76 -7.52 17.39
CA ASN A 46 5.52 -8.10 17.90
C ASN A 46 4.54 -7.06 18.49
N ASP A 47 4.62 -5.80 18.04
CA ASP A 47 3.68 -4.74 18.40
C ASP A 47 2.45 -4.79 17.49
N LYS A 48 1.39 -5.42 17.99
CA LYS A 48 0.12 -5.56 17.26
C LYS A 48 -0.53 -4.23 16.89
N GLY A 49 -0.35 -3.19 17.71
CA GLY A 49 -0.89 -1.87 17.44
C GLY A 49 -0.17 -1.20 16.27
N ALA A 50 1.16 -1.23 16.30
CA ALA A 50 1.99 -0.72 15.22
C ALA A 50 1.77 -1.47 13.91
N VAL A 51 1.66 -2.81 13.96
CA VAL A 51 1.37 -3.64 12.77
C VAL A 51 0.01 -3.28 12.16
N SER A 52 -1.04 -3.10 12.97
CA SER A 52 -2.37 -2.72 12.48
C SER A 52 -2.37 -1.34 11.81
N GLY A 53 -1.69 -0.36 12.42
CA GLY A 53 -1.52 0.96 11.84
C GLY A 53 -0.72 0.93 10.54
N ALA A 54 0.41 0.22 10.54
CA ALA A 54 1.27 0.06 9.37
C ALA A 54 0.54 -0.63 8.21
N ARG A 55 -0.27 -1.65 8.48
CA ARG A 55 -1.11 -2.31 7.45
C ARG A 55 -1.91 -1.29 6.67
N TYR A 56 -2.58 -0.38 7.38
CA TYR A 56 -3.42 0.64 6.75
C TYR A 56 -2.59 1.66 5.96
N LEU A 57 -1.58 2.26 6.61
CA LEU A 57 -0.74 3.29 5.98
C LEU A 57 -0.02 2.76 4.74
N ILE A 58 0.58 1.57 4.85
CA ILE A 58 1.32 0.93 3.76
C ILE A 58 0.37 0.45 2.66
N GLY A 59 -0.80 -0.08 3.00
CA GLY A 59 -1.80 -0.46 2.00
C GLY A 59 -2.27 0.73 1.15
N VAL A 60 -2.55 1.87 1.79
CA VAL A 60 -2.89 3.11 1.07
C VAL A 60 -1.73 3.60 0.21
N TYR A 61 -0.51 3.62 0.76
CA TYR A 61 0.67 4.06 0.01
C TYR A 61 1.00 3.15 -1.18
N LEU A 62 0.84 1.83 -1.01
CA LEU A 62 0.99 0.84 -2.07
C LEU A 62 -0.03 1.07 -3.20
N GLY A 63 -1.28 1.39 -2.85
CA GLY A 63 -2.28 1.70 -3.85
C GLY A 63 -1.95 2.96 -4.65
N GLU A 64 -1.41 4.00 -4.01
CA GLU A 64 -0.92 5.19 -4.69
C GLU A 64 0.29 4.92 -5.60
N ILE A 65 1.19 4.02 -5.20
CA ILE A 65 2.27 3.55 -6.09
C ILE A 65 1.68 2.91 -7.35
N VAL A 66 0.67 2.05 -7.20
CA VAL A 66 0.02 1.36 -8.34
C VAL A 66 -0.68 2.38 -9.25
N LEU A 67 -1.54 3.24 -8.69
CA LEU A 67 -2.30 4.22 -9.46
C LEU A 67 -1.39 5.22 -10.22
N ASN A 68 -0.24 5.59 -9.65
CA ASN A 68 0.74 6.42 -10.37
C ASN A 68 1.33 5.74 -11.62
N GLN A 69 1.25 4.41 -11.73
CA GLN A 69 1.73 3.67 -12.90
C GLN A 69 0.59 3.31 -13.87
N THR A 70 -0.59 2.97 -13.35
CA THR A 70 -1.71 2.44 -14.15
C THR A 70 -2.76 3.48 -14.49
N GLY A 71 -2.80 4.61 -13.78
CA GLY A 71 -4.02 5.41 -13.65
C GLY A 71 -5.09 4.67 -12.85
N GLY A 72 -6.34 5.13 -12.95
CA GLY A 72 -7.48 4.60 -12.19
C GLY A 72 -7.90 5.54 -11.06
N GLU A 73 -8.72 5.02 -10.16
CA GLU A 73 -9.28 5.80 -9.05
C GLU A 73 -9.39 4.97 -7.76
N TRP A 74 -9.29 5.66 -6.63
CA TRP A 74 -9.74 5.11 -5.36
C TRP A 74 -11.26 5.13 -5.30
N PHE A 75 -11.82 4.07 -4.74
CA PHE A 75 -13.23 4.05 -4.38
C PHE A 75 -13.44 3.25 -3.10
N LYS A 76 -14.60 3.43 -2.47
CA LYS A 76 -15.03 2.60 -1.36
C LYS A 76 -15.83 1.42 -1.91
N SER A 77 -15.34 0.20 -1.70
CA SER A 77 -16.02 -1.00 -2.17
C SER A 77 -17.35 -1.21 -1.45
N GLU A 78 -18.41 -1.51 -2.20
CA GLU A 78 -19.70 -1.86 -1.64
C GLU A 78 -19.71 -3.27 -1.03
N VAL A 79 -18.77 -4.13 -1.43
CA VAL A 79 -18.72 -5.54 -1.02
C VAL A 79 -18.22 -5.69 0.42
N ASN A 80 -17.17 -4.95 0.78
CA ASN A 80 -16.52 -5.05 2.10
C ASN A 80 -16.35 -3.70 2.81
N SER A 81 -16.86 -2.60 2.24
CA SER A 81 -16.67 -1.24 2.76
C SER A 81 -15.21 -0.78 2.88
N HIS A 82 -14.26 -1.52 2.33
CA HIS A 82 -12.84 -1.19 2.34
C HIS A 82 -12.47 -0.25 1.19
N LEU A 83 -11.31 0.38 1.31
CA LEU A 83 -10.71 1.17 0.24
C LEU A 83 -10.14 0.23 -0.81
N ALA A 84 -10.54 0.44 -2.06
CA ALA A 84 -10.15 -0.36 -3.19
C ALA A 84 -9.74 0.53 -4.36
N LEU A 85 -8.99 -0.05 -5.28
CA LEU A 85 -8.60 0.57 -6.54
C LEU A 85 -9.52 0.08 -7.64
N ARG A 86 -10.03 0.99 -8.46
CA ARG A 86 -10.65 0.65 -9.73
C ARG A 86 -9.69 0.96 -10.85
N ILE A 87 -9.29 -0.07 -11.58
CA ILE A 87 -8.35 0.02 -12.68
C ILE A 87 -8.92 -0.79 -13.84
N ASN A 88 -9.30 -0.13 -14.95
CA ASN A 88 -9.85 -0.79 -16.14
C ASN A 88 -10.95 -1.84 -15.86
N ASN A 89 -11.98 -1.44 -15.11
CA ASN A 89 -13.10 -2.29 -14.66
C ASN A 89 -12.73 -3.45 -13.71
N GLN A 90 -11.47 -3.57 -13.30
CA GLN A 90 -11.05 -4.49 -12.25
C GLN A 90 -10.98 -3.78 -10.91
N GLN A 91 -11.25 -4.54 -9.85
CA GLN A 91 -11.10 -4.07 -8.47
C GLN A 91 -9.85 -4.72 -7.87
N SER A 92 -9.05 -3.92 -7.17
CA SER A 92 -7.88 -4.40 -6.45
C SER A 92 -7.88 -3.84 -5.02
N PHE A 93 -7.26 -4.59 -4.12
CA PHE A 93 -7.40 -4.45 -2.67
C PHE A 93 -6.02 -4.39 -2.00
N PRO A 94 -5.35 -3.22 -2.03
CA PRO A 94 -3.97 -3.10 -1.54
C PRO A 94 -3.82 -3.34 -0.03
N ILE A 95 -4.82 -2.98 0.78
CA ILE A 95 -4.77 -3.18 2.23
C ILE A 95 -4.81 -4.68 2.56
N GLU A 96 -5.62 -5.43 1.82
CA GLU A 96 -5.73 -6.88 1.92
C GLU A 96 -4.45 -7.57 1.44
N ALA A 97 -3.81 -7.08 0.38
CA ALA A 97 -2.50 -7.59 -0.04
C ALA A 97 -1.43 -7.42 1.07
N VAL A 98 -1.51 -6.32 1.84
CA VAL A 98 -0.63 -6.09 3.00
C VAL A 98 -1.01 -6.98 4.19
N GLU A 99 -2.29 -7.22 4.44
CA GLU A 99 -2.75 -8.20 5.44
C GLU A 99 -2.22 -9.61 5.11
N ASP A 100 -2.32 -10.03 3.86
CA ASP A 100 -1.80 -11.32 3.40
C ASP A 100 -0.28 -11.40 3.56
N PHE A 101 0.45 -10.30 3.36
CA PHE A 101 1.89 -10.22 3.67
C PHE A 101 2.14 -10.37 5.17
N ILE A 102 1.38 -9.69 6.02
CA ILE A 102 1.54 -9.77 7.48
C ILE A 102 1.34 -11.19 8.01
N GLN A 103 0.34 -11.91 7.46
CA GLN A 103 0.04 -13.29 7.88
C GLN A 103 1.11 -14.28 7.40
N GLN A 104 1.69 -14.04 6.23
CA GLN A 104 2.73 -14.89 5.63
C GLN A 104 3.80 -14.00 4.98
N PRO A 105 4.77 -13.49 5.78
CA PRO A 105 5.77 -12.56 5.29
C PRO A 105 6.69 -13.24 4.29
N ASP A 106 6.72 -12.72 3.07
CA ASP A 106 7.59 -13.17 2.00
C ASP A 106 8.07 -11.96 1.20
N LYS A 107 9.39 -11.76 1.16
CA LYS A 107 9.99 -10.60 0.48
C LYS A 107 9.65 -10.65 -1.02
N GLY A 108 9.23 -9.51 -1.56
CA GLY A 108 8.79 -9.38 -2.94
C GLY A 108 7.31 -9.68 -3.18
N LYS A 109 6.55 -10.15 -2.19
CA LYS A 109 5.12 -10.45 -2.35
C LYS A 109 4.29 -9.21 -2.71
N LEU A 110 4.55 -8.06 -2.09
CA LEU A 110 3.88 -6.79 -2.44
C LEU A 110 4.38 -6.25 -3.79
N GLN A 111 5.65 -6.51 -4.14
CA GLN A 111 6.14 -6.17 -5.48
C GLN A 111 5.43 -6.98 -6.56
N ILE A 112 5.21 -8.28 -6.35
CA ILE A 112 4.49 -9.15 -7.27
C ILE A 112 3.05 -8.66 -7.43
N PHE A 113 2.38 -8.32 -6.33
CA PHE A 113 1.04 -7.71 -6.37
C PHE A 113 1.02 -6.44 -7.24
N ALA A 114 1.91 -5.48 -6.96
CA ALA A 114 1.95 -4.23 -7.73
C ALA A 114 2.30 -4.46 -9.20
N LYS A 115 3.30 -5.31 -9.48
CA LYS A 115 3.71 -5.66 -10.85
C LYS A 115 2.60 -6.36 -11.62
N GLY A 116 1.86 -7.26 -10.99
CA GLY A 116 0.72 -7.94 -11.59
C GLY A 116 -0.34 -6.96 -12.06
N LEU A 117 -0.62 -5.92 -11.27
CA LEU A 117 -1.53 -4.86 -11.66
C LEU A 117 -0.95 -3.97 -12.77
N THR A 118 0.34 -3.65 -12.74
CA THR A 118 0.96 -2.81 -13.80
C THR A 118 1.15 -3.53 -15.13
N ALA A 119 1.42 -4.85 -15.13
CA ALA A 119 1.74 -5.60 -16.34
C ALA A 119 0.51 -5.81 -17.24
N VAL A 120 -0.69 -5.84 -16.67
CA VAL A 120 -1.96 -5.89 -17.41
C VAL A 120 -2.17 -4.62 -18.28
N HIS A 121 -1.38 -3.57 -18.08
CA HIS A 121 -1.50 -2.26 -18.73
C HIS A 121 -0.49 -2.03 -19.87
N CYS A 122 0.37 -3.00 -20.19
CA CYS A 122 1.24 -2.97 -21.36
C CYS A 122 0.67 -3.84 -22.49
N VAL A 123 -0.53 -3.53 -22.97
CA VAL A 123 -1.11 -4.09 -24.21
C VAL A 123 -1.84 -3.00 -24.98
#